data_AF-A0A9Q4QYK9-F1
#
_entry.id   AF-A0A9Q4QYK9-F1
#
_cell.length_a   1.000
_cell.length_b   1.000
_cell.length_c   1.000
_cell.angle_alpha   90.00
_cell.angle_beta   90.00
_cell.angle_gamma   90.00
#
_symmetry.space_group_name_H-M   'P 1'
#
loop_
_entity.id
_entity.type
_entity.pdbx_description
1 polymer ?
#
loop_
_entity_poly.entity_id
_entity_poly.type
_entity_poly.pdbx_seq_one_letter_code
_entity_poly.pdbx_strand_id
1 'polypeptide(L)'
;MTDIESLRRLTEAVEAAGADIAPTYLEYVQLSFAIATDCGEAGRDFFHRLCRVSPKYQREHAERVFSNALHTQRGEVHLGTAFHLAEATGVSICIEEMPKHPTGTKGTAGTARKFPPHTGAYNKVGNDNISEEREGEEELLPGSEPQHQLPTFPKNDWPEFLQRIIKAGSSPIQHDIMLLGALTALGACMSRHVRCLYGGKYHHPSLQCFVVAPSASGKGILSYIRLLVEPIHDEIRKEVTIQMKAYKKEKAEYDAMGKERTKKEAPQMPPNRMFLISGNNTGTGILQNIMDSDGTGLICEAEADTLSTAIGSDHGHWSDTLRKAFD
;
A
#
# COMPACT_ATOMS: atom_id res chain seq x y z
N MET A 1 -11.09 32.32 -14.65
CA MET A 1 -12.33 31.53 -14.84
C MET A 1 -12.69 31.00 -13.46
N THR A 2 -13.96 31.08 -13.01
CA THR A 2 -14.34 30.54 -11.70
C THR A 2 -14.46 29.01 -11.78
N ASP A 3 -14.15 28.28 -10.71
CA ASP A 3 -14.20 26.81 -10.69
C ASP A 3 -15.59 26.27 -11.08
N ILE A 4 -16.64 27.01 -10.72
CA ILE A 4 -18.04 26.75 -11.10
C ILE A 4 -18.26 26.86 -12.62
N GLU A 5 -17.62 27.82 -13.30
CA GLU A 5 -17.75 27.99 -14.75
C GLU A 5 -17.03 26.86 -15.50
N SER A 6 -15.89 26.43 -14.98
CA SER A 6 -15.16 25.26 -15.48
C SER A 6 -15.98 23.97 -15.30
N LEU A 7 -16.58 23.77 -14.12
CA LEU A 7 -17.47 22.64 -13.84
C LEU A 7 -18.73 22.64 -14.72
N ARG A 8 -19.29 23.81 -15.03
CA ARG A 8 -20.42 23.94 -15.95
C ARG A 8 -20.08 23.42 -17.34
N ARG A 9 -18.95 23.86 -17.90
CA ARG A 9 -18.47 23.40 -19.22
C ARG A 9 -18.18 21.89 -19.22
N LEU A 10 -17.65 21.37 -18.12
CA LEU A 10 -17.46 19.94 -17.89
C LEU A 10 -18.76 19.16 -17.97
N THR A 11 -19.77 19.63 -17.24
CA THR A 11 -21.08 18.99 -17.19
C THR A 11 -21.75 18.98 -18.57
N GLU A 12 -21.69 20.08 -19.31
CA GLU A 12 -22.26 20.18 -20.65
C GLU A 12 -21.57 19.25 -21.66
N ALA A 13 -20.24 19.14 -21.62
CA ALA A 13 -19.49 18.26 -22.50
C ALA A 13 -19.75 16.77 -22.22
N VAL A 14 -19.84 16.39 -20.94
CA VAL A 14 -20.14 15.02 -20.50
C VAL A 14 -21.57 14.61 -20.87
N GLU A 15 -22.54 15.51 -20.68
CA GLU A 15 -23.93 15.30 -21.10
C GLU A 15 -24.06 15.15 -22.62
N ALA A 16 -23.33 15.95 -23.39
CA ALA A 16 -23.32 15.86 -24.86
C ALA A 16 -22.68 14.56 -25.37
N ALA A 17 -21.64 14.07 -24.69
CA ALA A 17 -20.97 12.82 -25.03
C ALA A 17 -21.72 11.58 -24.52
N GLY A 18 -22.64 11.73 -23.56
CA GLY A 18 -23.33 10.61 -22.90
C GLY A 18 -22.37 9.67 -22.17
N ALA A 19 -21.22 10.19 -21.71
CA ALA A 19 -20.16 9.40 -21.10
C ALA A 19 -20.36 9.27 -19.58
N ASP A 20 -20.31 8.05 -19.06
CA ASP A 20 -20.26 7.82 -17.62
C ASP A 20 -18.82 8.00 -17.13
N ILE A 21 -18.51 9.19 -16.61
CA ILE A 21 -17.18 9.56 -16.10
C ILE A 21 -16.83 8.92 -14.74
N ALA A 22 -17.77 8.22 -14.12
CA ALA A 22 -17.58 7.59 -12.82
C ALA A 22 -18.24 6.19 -12.76
N PRO A 23 -17.78 5.24 -13.58
CA PRO A 23 -18.38 3.91 -13.69
C PRO A 23 -18.19 3.06 -12.42
N THR A 24 -17.15 3.32 -11.62
CA THR A 24 -16.90 2.66 -10.35
C THR A 24 -17.32 3.51 -9.15
N TYR A 25 -17.65 2.85 -8.03
CA TYR A 25 -18.00 3.54 -6.79
C TYR A 25 -16.86 4.43 -6.26
N LEU A 26 -15.60 4.07 -6.52
CA LEU A 26 -14.44 4.85 -6.10
C LEU A 26 -14.36 6.18 -6.86
N GLU A 27 -14.46 6.15 -8.18
CA GLU A 27 -14.46 7.36 -9.03
C GLU A 27 -15.67 8.23 -8.73
N TYR A 28 -16.82 7.62 -8.45
CA TYR A 28 -18.04 8.30 -8.03
C TYR A 28 -17.87 9.11 -6.74
N VAL A 29 -17.23 8.51 -5.74
CA VAL A 29 -16.90 9.18 -4.48
C VAL A 29 -15.84 10.26 -4.70
N GLN A 30 -14.79 9.98 -5.49
CA GLN A 30 -13.75 10.97 -5.82
C GLN A 30 -14.32 12.20 -6.55
N LEU A 31 -15.24 11.98 -7.50
CA LEU A 31 -15.94 13.05 -8.20
C LEU A 31 -16.74 13.94 -7.25
N SER A 32 -17.42 13.34 -6.25
CA SER A 32 -18.15 14.10 -5.24
C SER A 32 -17.24 14.97 -4.37
N PHE A 33 -16.06 14.46 -3.98
CA PHE A 33 -15.08 15.21 -3.21
C PHE A 33 -14.41 16.32 -4.03
N ALA A 34 -14.07 16.05 -5.29
CA ALA A 34 -13.48 17.03 -6.20
C ALA A 34 -14.37 18.26 -6.36
N ILE A 35 -15.67 18.03 -6.60
CA ILE A 35 -16.66 19.09 -6.80
C ILE A 35 -16.96 19.80 -5.48
N ALA A 36 -17.11 19.07 -4.37
CA ALA A 36 -17.38 19.67 -3.07
C ALA A 36 -16.22 20.53 -2.56
N THR A 37 -14.97 20.17 -2.87
CA THR A 37 -13.76 20.90 -2.41
C THR A 37 -13.62 22.25 -3.10
N ASP A 38 -13.80 22.30 -4.43
CA ASP A 38 -13.52 23.53 -5.20
C ASP A 38 -14.78 24.36 -5.49
N CYS A 39 -15.96 23.72 -5.60
CA CYS A 39 -17.22 24.41 -5.91
C CYS A 39 -18.20 24.47 -4.72
N GLY A 40 -17.91 23.79 -3.62
CA GLY A 40 -18.76 23.79 -2.42
C GLY A 40 -20.20 23.37 -2.71
N GLU A 41 -21.14 23.95 -1.97
CA GLU A 41 -22.58 23.69 -2.11
C GLU A 41 -23.10 24.00 -3.52
N ALA A 42 -22.51 25.01 -4.20
CA ALA A 42 -22.87 25.38 -5.56
C ALA A 42 -22.54 24.30 -6.61
N GLY A 43 -21.66 23.35 -6.28
CA GLY A 43 -21.34 22.20 -7.11
C GLY A 43 -22.38 21.07 -7.07
N ARG A 44 -23.33 21.09 -6.12
CA ARG A 44 -24.28 19.99 -5.87
C ARG A 44 -25.08 19.63 -7.12
N ASP A 45 -25.69 20.62 -7.76
CA ASP A 45 -26.54 20.39 -8.94
C ASP A 45 -25.75 19.81 -10.11
N PHE A 46 -24.49 20.20 -10.28
CA PHE A 46 -23.62 19.69 -11.33
C PHE A 46 -23.19 18.24 -11.07
N PHE A 47 -22.92 17.88 -9.81
CA PHE A 47 -22.66 16.49 -9.44
C PHE A 47 -23.85 15.58 -9.78
N HIS A 48 -25.08 16.00 -9.44
CA HIS A 48 -26.28 15.23 -9.80
C HIS A 48 -26.48 15.09 -11.31
N ARG A 49 -26.16 16.12 -12.09
CA ARG A 49 -26.22 16.08 -13.55
C ARG A 49 -25.21 15.11 -14.16
N LEU A 50 -23.95 15.16 -13.71
CA LEU A 50 -22.90 14.23 -14.14
C LEU A 50 -23.25 12.78 -13.79
N CYS A 51 -23.76 12.53 -12.58
CA CYS A 51 -24.12 11.19 -12.16
C CYS A 51 -25.35 10.62 -12.88
N ARG A 52 -26.27 11.48 -13.38
CA ARG A 52 -27.49 11.04 -14.06
C ARG A 52 -27.23 10.32 -15.39
N VAL A 53 -26.05 10.54 -15.98
CA VAL A 53 -25.62 9.85 -17.21
C VAL A 53 -25.43 8.35 -16.96
N SER A 54 -25.10 7.95 -15.72
CA SER A 54 -24.96 6.55 -15.35
C SER A 54 -26.32 5.85 -15.17
N PRO A 55 -26.52 4.62 -15.70
CA PRO A 55 -27.74 3.85 -15.48
C PRO A 55 -27.93 3.40 -14.02
N LYS A 56 -26.89 3.51 -13.19
CA LYS A 56 -26.90 3.15 -11.76
C LYS A 56 -27.30 4.31 -10.85
N TYR A 57 -27.64 5.47 -11.41
CA TYR A 57 -27.92 6.69 -10.65
C TYR A 57 -29.12 6.54 -9.71
N GLN A 58 -28.90 6.86 -8.43
CA GLN A 58 -29.94 6.98 -7.42
C GLN A 58 -29.83 8.34 -6.73
N ARG A 59 -30.86 9.18 -6.89
CA ARG A 59 -30.86 10.57 -6.38
C ARG A 59 -30.57 10.63 -4.87
N GLU A 60 -31.20 9.78 -4.07
CA GLU A 60 -31.03 9.75 -2.61
C GLU A 60 -29.65 9.25 -2.16
N HIS A 61 -28.98 8.46 -3.01
CA HIS A 61 -27.62 8.00 -2.73
C HIS A 61 -26.61 9.10 -3.07
N ALA A 62 -26.77 9.75 -4.23
CA ALA A 62 -25.98 10.90 -4.65
C ALA A 62 -26.05 12.04 -3.63
N GLU A 63 -27.24 12.33 -3.14
CA GLU A 63 -27.48 13.37 -2.12
C GLU A 63 -26.67 13.13 -0.85
N ARG A 64 -26.66 11.87 -0.37
CA ARG A 64 -25.91 11.47 0.83
C ARG A 64 -24.40 11.54 0.60
N VAL A 65 -23.93 11.07 -0.54
CA VAL A 65 -22.49 11.07 -0.89
C VAL A 65 -21.97 12.51 -0.99
N PHE A 66 -22.70 13.40 -1.66
CA PHE A 66 -22.29 14.80 -1.80
C PHE A 66 -22.37 15.57 -0.48
N SER A 67 -23.43 15.36 0.31
CA SER A 67 -23.55 15.99 1.63
C SER A 67 -22.43 15.58 2.58
N ASN A 68 -22.05 14.29 2.55
CA ASN A 68 -20.90 13.79 3.30
C ASN A 68 -19.59 14.40 2.80
N ALA A 69 -19.42 14.58 1.49
CA ALA A 69 -18.23 15.18 0.91
C ALA A 69 -18.02 16.64 1.38
N LEU A 70 -19.11 17.43 1.44
CA LEU A 70 -19.09 18.80 1.94
C LEU A 70 -18.69 18.91 3.42
N HIS A 71 -19.07 17.92 4.23
CA HIS A 71 -18.80 17.92 5.67
C HIS A 71 -17.41 17.37 6.00
N THR A 72 -16.87 16.50 5.16
CA THR A 72 -15.63 15.75 5.45
C THR A 72 -14.37 16.44 4.88
N GLN A 73 -14.51 17.49 4.04
CA GLN A 73 -13.44 18.31 3.42
C GLN A 73 -12.06 17.63 3.34
N ARG A 74 -11.88 16.75 2.34
CA ARG A 74 -10.57 16.22 1.97
C ARG A 74 -9.88 17.19 1.02
N GLY A 75 -9.07 18.10 1.54
CA GLY A 75 -8.31 19.11 0.77
C GLY A 75 -7.20 18.57 -0.16
N GLU A 76 -7.28 17.29 -0.55
CA GLU A 76 -6.34 16.61 -1.44
C GLU A 76 -6.94 16.31 -2.82
N VAL A 77 -8.27 16.38 -2.97
CA VAL A 77 -8.98 16.05 -4.22
C VAL A 77 -9.68 17.29 -4.76
N HIS A 78 -9.14 17.80 -5.88
CA HIS A 78 -9.59 19.03 -6.53
C HIS A 78 -10.30 18.74 -7.85
N LEU A 79 -10.96 19.75 -8.42
CA LEU A 79 -11.76 19.72 -9.65
C LEU A 79 -10.98 19.18 -10.86
N GLY A 80 -9.64 19.27 -10.84
CA GLY A 80 -8.76 18.60 -11.81
C GLY A 80 -9.01 17.09 -11.94
N THR A 81 -9.44 16.44 -10.86
CA THR A 81 -9.82 15.01 -10.85
C THR A 81 -11.06 14.76 -11.73
N ALA A 82 -12.04 15.66 -11.70
CA ALA A 82 -13.24 15.54 -12.52
C ALA A 82 -12.92 15.70 -14.02
N PHE A 83 -11.97 16.59 -14.36
CA PHE A 83 -11.48 16.74 -15.73
C PHE A 83 -10.71 15.53 -16.21
N HIS A 84 -9.85 14.96 -15.36
CA HIS A 84 -9.10 13.76 -15.70
C HIS A 84 -10.01 12.55 -15.94
N LEU A 85 -11.05 12.38 -15.11
CA LEU A 85 -12.07 11.34 -15.30
C LEU A 85 -12.83 11.52 -16.62
N ALA A 86 -13.17 12.76 -16.99
CA ALA A 86 -13.82 13.05 -18.27
C ALA A 86 -12.89 12.77 -19.47
N GLU A 87 -11.61 13.16 -19.39
CA GLU A 87 -10.62 12.88 -20.43
C GLU A 87 -10.41 11.37 -20.63
N ALA A 88 -10.35 10.60 -19.54
CA ALA A 88 -10.24 9.13 -19.58
C ALA A 88 -11.43 8.45 -20.31
N THR A 89 -12.58 9.11 -20.34
CA THR A 89 -13.78 8.65 -21.08
C THR A 89 -13.91 9.22 -22.49
N GLY A 90 -12.91 9.97 -22.96
CA GLY A 90 -12.89 10.56 -24.31
C GLY A 90 -13.59 11.92 -24.41
N VAL A 91 -13.92 12.57 -23.29
CA VAL A 91 -14.52 13.92 -23.26
C VAL A 91 -13.41 14.95 -23.08
N SER A 92 -12.90 15.53 -24.17
CA SER A 92 -11.88 16.59 -24.12
C SER A 92 -12.51 17.98 -24.03
N ILE A 93 -12.08 18.79 -23.07
CA ILE A 93 -12.52 20.18 -22.93
C ILE A 93 -11.32 21.10 -23.03
N CYS A 94 -11.29 21.95 -24.05
CA CYS A 94 -10.27 22.96 -24.19
C CYS A 94 -10.47 24.05 -23.13
N ILE A 95 -9.72 23.98 -22.02
CA ILE A 95 -9.63 25.07 -21.06
C ILE A 95 -8.37 25.87 -21.39
N GLU A 96 -8.54 27.10 -21.87
CA GLU A 96 -7.45 28.08 -21.94
C GLU A 96 -6.95 28.40 -20.53
N GLU A 97 -5.68 28.06 -20.32
CA GLU A 97 -4.77 28.30 -19.19
C GLU A 97 -5.35 28.97 -17.92
N MET A 98 -5.52 28.17 -16.86
CA MET A 98 -5.62 28.68 -15.48
C MET A 98 -4.20 28.79 -14.89
N PRO A 99 -3.87 29.88 -14.16
CA PRO A 99 -2.55 30.06 -13.58
C PRO A 99 -2.32 29.01 -12.50
N LYS A 100 -1.24 28.25 -12.66
CA LYS A 100 -0.72 27.31 -11.66
C LYS A 100 -0.56 28.07 -10.34
N HIS A 101 -1.32 27.72 -9.32
CA HIS A 101 -0.97 28.02 -7.93
C HIS A 101 -0.30 26.78 -7.33
N PRO A 102 1.04 26.78 -7.21
CA PRO A 102 1.77 25.77 -6.47
C PRO A 102 1.88 26.23 -5.01
N THR A 103 1.45 25.42 -4.06
CA THR A 103 2.06 25.43 -2.73
C THR A 103 2.81 24.12 -2.53
N GLY A 104 3.78 23.91 -3.43
CA GLY A 104 4.89 23.00 -3.22
C GLY A 104 6.04 23.75 -2.54
N THR A 105 6.51 23.22 -1.43
CA THR A 105 7.78 23.56 -0.78
C THR A 105 8.91 23.58 -1.83
N LYS A 106 9.75 24.62 -1.77
CA LYS A 106 10.83 24.88 -2.73
C LYS A 106 11.78 23.68 -2.83
N GLY A 107 11.83 23.02 -3.99
CA GLY A 107 12.79 21.94 -4.22
C GLY A 107 12.78 21.21 -5.56
N THR A 108 11.69 21.19 -6.33
CA THR A 108 11.66 20.44 -7.62
C THR A 108 10.72 21.10 -8.62
N ALA A 109 11.27 21.92 -9.51
CA ALA A 109 10.55 22.43 -10.67
C ALA A 109 10.93 21.60 -11.90
N GLY A 110 9.95 20.91 -12.49
CA GLY A 110 10.04 20.42 -13.87
C GLY A 110 10.05 18.89 -14.06
N THR A 111 8.94 18.21 -13.77
CA THR A 111 8.59 16.94 -14.45
C THR A 111 7.08 16.74 -14.42
N ALA A 112 6.49 16.48 -15.60
CA ALA A 112 5.07 16.19 -15.77
C ALA A 112 4.73 14.80 -15.23
N ARG A 113 3.71 14.70 -14.36
CA ARG A 113 3.22 13.41 -13.85
C ARG A 113 2.32 12.76 -14.90
N LYS A 114 2.84 11.76 -15.61
CA LYS A 114 2.03 10.74 -16.28
C LYS A 114 1.83 9.61 -15.27
N PHE A 115 0.61 9.39 -14.81
CA PHE A 115 0.24 8.18 -14.06
C PHE A 115 -0.43 7.21 -15.04
N PRO A 116 0.14 6.03 -15.33
CA PRO A 116 -0.66 4.90 -15.78
C PRO A 116 -1.17 4.10 -14.56
N PRO A 117 -2.41 3.58 -14.60
CA PRO A 117 -2.98 2.77 -13.54
C PRO A 117 -2.60 1.31 -13.75
N HIS A 118 -1.91 0.67 -12.82
CA HIS A 118 -1.68 -0.78 -12.89
C HIS A 118 -2.13 -1.48 -11.60
N THR A 119 -3.43 -1.70 -11.52
CA THR A 119 -4.00 -2.85 -10.83
C THR A 119 -3.86 -4.04 -11.77
N GLY A 120 -3.04 -5.04 -11.43
CA GLY A 120 -2.90 -6.23 -12.27
C GLY A 120 -1.84 -7.22 -11.80
N ALA A 121 -2.11 -7.96 -10.73
CA ALA A 121 -1.36 -9.16 -10.40
C ALA A 121 -1.68 -10.26 -11.44
N TYR A 122 -0.68 -10.68 -12.23
CA TYR A 122 -0.75 -11.94 -12.98
C TYR A 122 0.41 -12.85 -12.61
N ASN A 123 0.08 -13.92 -11.88
CA ASN A 123 0.88 -15.13 -11.84
C ASN A 123 0.88 -15.77 -13.23
N LYS A 124 2.03 -15.91 -13.88
CA LYS A 124 2.18 -16.77 -15.06
C LYS A 124 3.14 -17.91 -14.74
N VAL A 125 2.56 -19.09 -14.46
CA VAL A 125 3.21 -20.38 -14.68
C VAL A 125 3.22 -20.61 -16.19
N GLY A 126 4.36 -21.06 -16.71
CA GLY A 126 4.70 -21.02 -18.13
C GLY A 126 3.73 -21.75 -19.06
N ASN A 127 3.57 -21.16 -20.25
CA ASN A 127 3.40 -21.93 -21.47
C ASN A 127 3.99 -21.12 -22.64
N ASP A 128 4.81 -21.80 -23.43
CA ASP A 128 5.57 -21.24 -24.54
C ASP A 128 4.68 -20.69 -25.67
N ASN A 129 5.22 -19.69 -26.37
CA ASN A 129 4.80 -19.14 -27.66
C ASN A 129 3.57 -18.20 -27.68
N ILE A 130 3.74 -16.94 -27.25
CA ILE A 130 3.01 -15.78 -27.82
C ILE A 130 3.97 -14.57 -27.87
N SER A 131 3.98 -13.90 -29.01
CA SER A 131 4.79 -12.75 -29.42
C SER A 131 4.89 -11.62 -28.41
N GLU A 132 6.12 -11.11 -28.24
CA GLU A 132 6.50 -9.93 -27.47
C GLU A 132 5.84 -8.66 -28.06
N GLU A 133 4.74 -8.20 -27.47
CA GLU A 133 4.43 -6.78 -27.42
C GLU A 133 5.11 -6.21 -26.18
N ARG A 134 6.27 -5.56 -26.39
CA ARG A 134 6.99 -4.81 -25.36
C ARG A 134 6.15 -3.63 -24.90
N GLU A 135 5.45 -3.80 -23.78
CA GLU A 135 4.98 -2.68 -22.97
C GLU A 135 6.18 -1.81 -22.58
N GLY A 136 6.06 -0.50 -22.78
CA GLY A 136 7.16 0.46 -22.84
C GLY A 136 8.11 0.38 -21.65
N GLU A 137 9.41 0.24 -21.95
CA GLU A 137 10.49 0.45 -21.01
C GLU A 137 10.33 1.85 -20.38
N GLU A 138 10.39 1.97 -19.05
CA GLU A 138 10.57 3.26 -18.39
C GLU A 138 11.78 3.94 -19.03
N GLU A 139 11.58 5.10 -19.68
CA GLU A 139 12.68 5.90 -20.24
C GLU A 139 13.63 6.28 -19.09
N LEU A 140 14.77 5.57 -19.02
CA LEU A 140 15.88 5.94 -18.16
C LEU A 140 16.32 7.34 -18.58
N LEU A 141 16.12 8.33 -17.71
CA LEU A 141 16.59 9.69 -17.95
C LEU A 141 18.11 9.62 -18.24
N PRO A 142 18.61 10.23 -19.32
CA PRO A 142 20.04 10.25 -19.61
C PRO A 142 20.83 10.79 -18.39
N GLY A 143 21.72 9.97 -17.83
CA GLY A 143 22.48 10.28 -16.60
C GLY A 143 21.92 9.70 -15.29
N SER A 144 20.84 8.92 -15.34
CA SER A 144 20.33 8.14 -14.19
C SER A 144 21.05 6.80 -13.99
N GLU A 145 21.88 6.37 -14.96
CA GLU A 145 22.75 5.22 -14.80
C GLU A 145 23.83 5.53 -13.76
N PRO A 146 24.09 4.63 -12.79
CA PRO A 146 25.18 4.83 -11.86
C PRO A 146 26.49 4.90 -12.65
N GLN A 147 27.31 5.93 -12.37
CA GLN A 147 28.58 6.20 -13.08
C GLN A 147 29.53 4.99 -13.10
N HIS A 148 29.33 4.05 -12.18
CA HIS A 148 29.96 2.74 -12.14
C HIS A 148 28.90 1.68 -11.83
N GLN A 149 29.09 0.46 -12.35
CA GLN A 149 28.26 -0.68 -11.94
C GLN A 149 28.31 -0.82 -10.41
N LEU A 150 27.14 -1.00 -9.79
CA LEU A 150 27.06 -1.24 -8.36
C LEU A 150 27.90 -2.48 -8.01
N PRO A 151 28.73 -2.42 -6.97
CA PRO A 151 29.54 -3.56 -6.58
C PRO A 151 28.63 -4.70 -6.16
N THR A 152 28.96 -5.92 -6.59
CA THR A 152 28.30 -7.13 -6.09
C THR A 152 29.13 -7.78 -5.00
N PHE A 153 28.49 -8.57 -4.12
CA PHE A 153 29.25 -9.32 -3.13
C PHE A 153 30.23 -10.28 -3.83
N PRO A 154 31.46 -10.42 -3.32
CA PRO A 154 32.40 -11.39 -3.85
C PRO A 154 31.84 -12.81 -3.72
N LYS A 155 32.29 -13.70 -4.61
CA LYS A 155 31.99 -15.13 -4.50
C LYS A 155 32.65 -15.67 -3.24
N ASN A 156 31.88 -15.74 -2.17
CA ASN A 156 32.31 -16.23 -0.87
C ASN A 156 31.75 -17.62 -0.60
N ASP A 157 32.45 -18.38 0.24
CA ASP A 157 32.01 -19.67 0.76
C ASP A 157 30.96 -19.48 1.87
N TRP A 158 29.79 -18.93 1.50
CA TRP A 158 28.65 -18.82 2.41
C TRP A 158 28.24 -20.21 2.90
N PRO A 159 27.66 -20.35 4.11
CA PRO A 159 27.07 -21.60 4.57
C PRO A 159 26.12 -22.22 3.54
N GLU A 160 26.11 -23.56 3.48
CA GLU A 160 25.39 -24.31 2.43
C GLU A 160 23.92 -23.89 2.29
N PHE A 161 23.24 -23.63 3.41
CA PHE A 161 21.85 -23.21 3.39
C PHE A 161 21.66 -21.82 2.74
N LEU A 162 22.57 -20.86 2.98
CA LEU A 162 22.55 -19.56 2.30
C LEU A 162 22.86 -19.72 0.81
N GLN A 163 23.80 -20.60 0.45
CA GLN A 163 24.09 -20.86 -0.96
C GLN A 163 22.86 -21.39 -1.70
N ARG A 164 22.03 -22.24 -1.07
CA ARG A 164 20.78 -22.72 -1.66
C ARG A 164 19.78 -21.58 -1.91
N ILE A 165 19.69 -20.62 -0.99
CA ILE A 165 18.81 -19.44 -1.14
C ILE A 165 19.34 -18.51 -2.24
N ILE A 166 20.64 -18.23 -2.24
CA ILE A 166 21.31 -17.38 -3.24
C ILE A 166 21.13 -17.94 -4.65
N LYS A 167 21.26 -19.26 -4.82
CA LYS A 167 21.11 -19.97 -6.10
C LYS A 167 19.73 -19.84 -6.75
N ALA A 168 18.72 -19.34 -6.03
CA ALA A 168 17.43 -19.02 -6.64
C ALA A 168 17.50 -17.82 -7.60
N GLY A 169 18.50 -16.95 -7.44
CA GLY A 169 18.77 -15.85 -8.37
C GLY A 169 19.49 -16.30 -9.65
N SER A 170 19.23 -15.60 -10.75
CA SER A 170 19.83 -15.87 -12.07
C SER A 170 20.94 -14.89 -12.43
N SER A 171 21.15 -13.84 -11.64
CA SER A 171 22.18 -12.82 -11.86
C SER A 171 22.95 -12.49 -10.57
N PRO A 172 24.16 -11.93 -10.66
CA PRO A 172 24.91 -11.46 -9.50
C PRO A 172 24.13 -10.49 -8.60
N ILE A 173 23.32 -9.60 -9.19
CA ILE A 173 22.48 -8.67 -8.46
C ILE A 173 21.36 -9.42 -7.71
N GLN A 174 20.72 -10.39 -8.35
CA GLN A 174 19.69 -11.21 -7.68
C GLN A 174 20.28 -12.08 -6.58
N HIS A 175 21.50 -12.59 -6.74
CA HIS A 175 22.22 -13.30 -5.68
C HIS A 175 22.40 -12.41 -4.44
N ASP A 176 22.78 -11.15 -4.63
CA ASP A 176 22.96 -10.19 -3.54
C ASP A 176 21.63 -9.83 -2.87
N ILE A 177 20.57 -9.61 -3.66
CA ILE A 177 19.22 -9.38 -3.13
C ILE A 177 18.75 -10.56 -2.27
N MET A 178 18.96 -11.79 -2.75
CA MET A 178 18.59 -13.00 -2.01
C MET A 178 19.42 -13.18 -0.74
N LEU A 179 20.73 -12.88 -0.77
CA LEU A 179 21.58 -12.92 0.41
C LEU A 179 21.13 -11.90 1.46
N LEU A 180 20.96 -10.63 1.07
CA LEU A 180 20.57 -9.55 1.98
C LEU A 180 19.17 -9.78 2.56
N GLY A 181 18.23 -10.22 1.73
CA GLY A 181 16.89 -10.60 2.17
C GLY A 181 16.91 -11.79 3.14
N ALA A 182 17.71 -12.83 2.85
CA ALA A 182 17.86 -13.98 3.74
C ALA A 182 18.44 -13.59 5.10
N LEU A 183 19.51 -12.79 5.13
CA LEU A 183 20.11 -12.31 6.39
C LEU A 183 19.12 -11.49 7.20
N THR A 184 18.30 -10.67 6.54
CA THR A 184 17.24 -9.88 7.17
C THR A 184 16.18 -10.77 7.82
N ALA A 185 15.66 -11.74 7.06
CA ALA A 185 14.67 -12.69 7.55
C ALA A 185 15.21 -13.55 8.70
N LEU A 186 16.45 -14.05 8.59
CA LEU A 186 17.08 -14.87 9.63
C LEU A 186 17.33 -14.06 10.90
N GLY A 187 17.74 -12.80 10.79
CA GLY A 187 17.85 -11.89 11.94
C GLY A 187 16.52 -11.80 12.69
N ALA A 188 15.43 -11.55 11.97
CA ALA A 188 14.10 -11.52 12.56
C ALA A 188 13.68 -12.84 13.22
N CYS A 189 14.05 -14.00 12.64
CA CYS A 189 13.78 -15.32 13.23
C CYS A 189 14.58 -15.57 14.51
N MET A 190 15.82 -15.06 14.58
CA MET A 190 16.73 -15.29 15.69
C MET A 190 16.52 -14.31 16.86
N SER A 191 15.78 -13.23 16.67
CA SER A 191 15.57 -12.17 17.66
C SER A 191 15.08 -12.67 19.03
N ARG A 192 14.29 -13.74 19.05
CA ARG A 192 13.77 -14.35 20.30
C ARG A 192 14.81 -15.15 21.07
N HIS A 193 15.89 -15.55 20.42
CA HIS A 193 16.85 -16.53 20.95
C HIS A 193 18.26 -15.96 21.06
N VAL A 194 18.56 -14.91 20.30
CA VAL A 194 19.89 -14.36 20.16
C VAL A 194 19.88 -12.87 20.46
N ARG A 195 20.82 -12.47 21.31
CA ARG A 195 21.14 -11.08 21.62
C ARG A 195 22.65 -10.91 21.69
N CYS A 196 23.16 -9.77 21.25
CA CYS A 196 24.56 -9.42 21.34
C CYS A 196 24.76 -8.26 22.31
N LEU A 197 25.87 -8.29 23.07
CA LEU A 197 26.27 -7.19 23.93
C LEU A 197 27.09 -6.20 23.10
N TYR A 198 26.60 -4.97 22.96
CA TYR A 198 27.28 -3.90 22.24
C TYR A 198 27.09 -2.59 22.99
N GLY A 199 28.16 -1.82 23.20
CA GLY A 199 28.09 -0.53 23.91
C GLY A 199 27.49 -0.61 25.33
N GLY A 200 27.57 -1.77 26.00
CA GLY A 200 26.97 -2.00 27.33
C GLY A 200 25.46 -2.29 27.32
N LYS A 201 24.83 -2.40 26.15
CA LYS A 201 23.42 -2.77 25.99
C LYS A 201 23.28 -4.07 25.19
N TYR A 202 22.19 -4.78 25.45
CA TYR A 202 21.84 -5.97 24.66
C TYR A 202 21.01 -5.56 23.45
N HIS A 203 21.45 -5.99 22.27
CA HIS A 203 20.76 -5.75 21.01
C HIS A 203 20.32 -7.08 20.38
N HIS A 204 19.17 -7.08 19.73
CA HIS A 204 18.67 -8.20 18.94
C HIS A 204 19.12 -8.03 17.48
N PRO A 205 19.31 -9.13 16.72
CA PRO A 205 19.64 -9.06 15.30
C PRO A 205 18.46 -8.53 14.47
N SER A 206 18.31 -7.20 14.42
CA SER A 206 17.31 -6.50 13.62
C SER A 206 18.02 -5.85 12.43
N LEU A 207 17.74 -6.33 11.22
CA LEU A 207 18.28 -5.75 9.99
C LEU A 207 17.14 -5.14 9.18
N GLN A 208 17.43 -4.04 8.49
CA GLN A 208 16.52 -3.40 7.55
C GLN A 208 17.17 -3.44 6.17
N CYS A 209 16.51 -4.05 5.21
CA CYS A 209 16.98 -4.14 3.83
C CYS A 209 16.00 -3.40 2.92
N PHE A 210 16.51 -2.46 2.14
CA PHE A 210 15.74 -1.71 1.16
C PHE A 210 16.46 -1.77 -0.18
N VAL A 211 15.80 -2.36 -1.19
CA VAL A 211 16.37 -2.58 -2.52
C VAL A 211 15.76 -1.58 -3.50
N VAL A 212 16.58 -0.65 -3.99
CA VAL A 212 16.20 0.32 -5.01
C VAL A 212 16.77 -0.13 -6.34
N ALA A 213 15.90 -0.41 -7.30
CA ALA A 213 16.29 -0.74 -8.66
C ALA A 213 15.19 -0.34 -9.66
N PRO A 214 15.54 0.01 -10.91
CA PRO A 214 14.57 0.29 -11.96
C PRO A 214 13.55 -0.83 -12.17
N SER A 215 12.49 -0.55 -12.90
CA SER A 215 11.53 -1.58 -13.32
C SER A 215 12.22 -2.69 -14.11
N ALA A 216 11.66 -3.90 -14.04
CA ALA A 216 12.22 -5.11 -14.66
C ALA A 216 13.66 -5.51 -14.27
N SER A 217 14.30 -4.85 -13.29
CA SER A 217 15.69 -5.16 -12.86
C SER A 217 15.84 -6.44 -12.01
N GLY A 218 14.79 -7.24 -11.89
CA GLY A 218 14.81 -8.49 -11.11
C GLY A 218 14.63 -8.34 -9.59
N LYS A 219 14.31 -7.13 -9.09
CA LYS A 219 14.07 -6.85 -7.66
C LYS A 219 12.93 -7.66 -7.03
N GLY A 220 11.97 -8.10 -7.84
CA GLY A 220 10.82 -8.89 -7.40
C GLY A 220 11.19 -10.25 -6.80
N ILE A 221 12.42 -10.75 -7.03
CA ILE A 221 12.91 -11.99 -6.43
C ILE A 221 12.93 -11.94 -4.90
N LEU A 222 13.02 -10.73 -4.30
CA LEU A 222 12.98 -10.54 -2.85
C LEU A 222 11.71 -11.12 -2.22
N SER A 223 10.59 -11.18 -2.96
CA SER A 223 9.33 -11.77 -2.49
C SER A 223 9.47 -13.24 -2.08
N TYR A 224 10.42 -13.99 -2.67
CA TYR A 224 10.67 -15.39 -2.32
C TYR A 224 11.29 -15.58 -0.94
N ILE A 225 11.88 -14.54 -0.35
CA ILE A 225 12.37 -14.60 1.03
C ILE A 225 11.23 -14.85 2.02
N ARG A 226 9.99 -14.47 1.68
CA ARG A 226 8.81 -14.81 2.48
C ARG A 226 8.66 -16.32 2.68
N LEU A 227 8.94 -17.13 1.65
CA LEU A 227 8.86 -18.59 1.71
C LEU A 227 9.81 -19.19 2.76
N LEU A 228 10.93 -18.51 3.06
CA LEU A 228 11.89 -18.96 4.08
C LEU A 228 11.28 -18.95 5.49
N VAL A 229 10.39 -17.99 5.76
CA VAL A 229 9.83 -17.74 7.10
C VAL A 229 8.37 -18.18 7.24
N GLU A 230 7.71 -18.53 6.13
CA GLU A 230 6.35 -19.04 6.10
C GLU A 230 6.11 -20.22 7.06
N PRO A 231 7.00 -21.24 7.17
CA PRO A 231 6.79 -22.32 8.13
C PRO A 231 6.66 -21.83 9.58
N ILE A 232 7.47 -20.85 9.97
CA ILE A 232 7.43 -20.25 11.31
C ILE A 232 6.13 -19.45 11.50
N HIS A 233 5.73 -18.69 10.48
CA HIS A 233 4.48 -17.95 10.49
C HIS A 233 3.28 -18.91 10.65
N ASP A 234 3.22 -19.98 9.85
CA ASP A 234 2.13 -20.94 9.87
C ASP A 234 2.00 -21.68 11.19
N GLU A 235 3.11 -22.04 11.82
CA GLU A 235 3.11 -22.62 13.17
C GLU A 235 2.49 -21.67 14.19
N ILE A 236 2.88 -20.39 14.16
CA ILE A 236 2.31 -19.35 15.03
C ILE A 236 0.81 -19.18 14.74
N ARG A 237 0.39 -19.14 13.47
CA ARG A 237 -1.03 -19.00 13.10
C ARG A 237 -1.87 -20.20 13.49
N LYS A 238 -1.31 -21.41 13.44
CA LYS A 238 -1.98 -22.63 13.93
C LYS A 238 -2.25 -22.55 15.43
N GLU A 239 -1.25 -22.14 16.22
CA GLU A 239 -1.40 -21.96 17.66
C GLU A 239 -2.46 -20.91 18.00
N VAL A 240 -2.41 -19.73 17.35
CA VAL A 240 -3.44 -18.69 17.52
C VAL A 240 -4.84 -19.19 17.15
N THR A 241 -4.95 -20.02 16.12
CA THR A 241 -6.23 -20.62 15.71
C THR A 241 -6.76 -21.58 16.76
N ILE A 242 -5.90 -22.37 17.40
CA ILE A 242 -6.27 -23.29 18.49
C ILE A 242 -6.75 -22.49 19.70
N GLN A 243 -5.98 -21.49 20.12
CA GLN A 243 -6.33 -20.61 21.24
C GLN A 243 -7.64 -19.86 21.00
N MET A 244 -7.84 -19.33 19.80
CA MET A 244 -9.06 -18.61 19.43
C MET A 244 -10.29 -19.55 19.41
N LYS A 245 -10.12 -20.82 19.04
CA LYS A 245 -11.20 -21.83 19.14
C LYS A 245 -11.56 -22.12 20.59
N ALA A 246 -10.56 -22.29 21.46
CA ALA A 246 -10.78 -22.48 22.90
C ALA A 246 -11.50 -21.27 23.51
N TYR A 247 -11.02 -20.06 23.24
CA TYR A 247 -11.65 -18.80 23.66
C TYR A 247 -13.11 -18.69 23.20
N LYS A 248 -13.41 -18.99 21.93
CA LYS A 248 -14.79 -18.94 21.42
C LYS A 248 -15.72 -19.91 22.15
N LYS A 249 -15.22 -21.10 22.48
CA LYS A 249 -15.98 -22.10 23.26
C LYS A 249 -16.24 -21.59 24.67
N GLU A 250 -15.20 -21.14 25.37
CA GLU A 250 -15.32 -20.59 26.73
C GLU A 250 -16.22 -19.35 26.78
N LYS A 251 -16.11 -18.48 25.78
CA LYS A 251 -16.97 -17.30 25.64
C LYS A 251 -18.43 -17.69 25.43
N ALA A 252 -18.71 -18.68 24.60
CA ALA A 252 -20.07 -19.19 24.42
C ALA A 252 -20.63 -19.81 25.71
N GLU A 253 -19.82 -20.55 26.46
CA GLU A 253 -20.20 -21.12 27.76
C GLU A 253 -20.45 -20.02 28.80
N TYR A 254 -19.57 -19.02 28.87
CA TYR A 254 -19.74 -17.84 29.72
C TYR A 254 -21.00 -17.06 29.33
N ASP A 255 -21.26 -16.91 28.03
CA ASP A 255 -22.45 -16.22 27.57
C ASP A 255 -23.74 -17.00 27.88
N ALA A 256 -23.71 -18.33 27.84
CA ALA A 256 -24.85 -19.17 28.21
C ALA A 256 -25.22 -19.09 29.71
N MET A 257 -24.30 -18.70 30.60
CA MET A 257 -24.53 -18.63 32.06
C MET A 257 -25.48 -17.51 32.52
N GLY A 258 -25.85 -16.56 31.65
CA GLY A 258 -26.81 -15.50 31.97
C GLY A 258 -26.49 -14.72 33.25
N LYS A 259 -27.35 -14.85 34.28
CA LYS A 259 -27.17 -14.16 35.59
C LYS A 259 -26.04 -14.73 36.45
N GLU A 260 -25.55 -15.93 36.15
CA GLU A 260 -24.44 -16.55 36.89
C GLU A 260 -23.06 -16.06 36.45
N ARG A 261 -23.00 -15.27 35.37
CA ARG A 261 -21.77 -14.62 34.88
C ARG A 261 -21.05 -13.81 35.95
N THR A 262 -21.76 -13.21 36.92
CA THR A 262 -21.16 -12.42 38.00
C THR A 262 -20.25 -13.25 38.93
N LYS A 263 -20.31 -14.58 38.85
CA LYS A 263 -19.51 -15.51 39.68
C LYS A 263 -18.27 -16.06 38.98
N LYS A 264 -18.10 -15.81 37.67
CA LYS A 264 -16.99 -16.33 36.86
C LYS A 264 -16.32 -15.19 36.11
N GLU A 265 -15.00 -15.25 35.97
CA GLU A 265 -14.29 -14.24 35.18
C GLU A 265 -14.61 -14.39 33.69
N ALA A 266 -14.70 -13.25 33.00
CA ALA A 266 -14.91 -13.24 31.56
C ALA A 266 -13.67 -13.81 30.86
N PRO A 267 -13.83 -14.71 29.88
CA PRO A 267 -12.69 -15.25 29.14
C PRO A 267 -11.94 -14.13 28.44
N GLN A 268 -10.61 -14.22 28.46
CA GLN A 268 -9.73 -13.22 27.85
C GLN A 268 -9.45 -13.57 26.39
N MET A 269 -9.49 -12.55 25.53
CA MET A 269 -9.19 -12.74 24.10
C MET A 269 -7.69 -13.03 23.92
N PRO A 270 -7.32 -14.12 23.25
CA PRO A 270 -5.91 -14.43 23.02
C PRO A 270 -5.28 -13.41 22.05
N PRO A 271 -3.97 -13.11 22.20
CA PRO A 271 -3.25 -12.19 21.34
C PRO A 271 -3.18 -12.74 19.89
N ASN A 272 -3.30 -11.86 18.91
CA ASN A 272 -3.32 -12.25 17.49
C ASN A 272 -1.91 -12.33 16.93
N ARG A 273 -1.12 -13.28 17.44
CA ARG A 273 0.30 -13.44 17.07
C ARG A 273 0.46 -13.68 15.56
N MET A 274 1.42 -12.99 14.98
CA MET A 274 1.84 -13.17 13.60
C MET A 274 3.31 -12.77 13.42
N PHE A 275 4.06 -13.59 12.69
CA PHE A 275 5.46 -13.28 12.37
C PHE A 275 5.56 -12.37 11.14
N LEU A 276 4.96 -12.76 10.01
CA LEU A 276 4.77 -11.91 8.85
C LEU A 276 3.71 -10.84 9.12
N ILE A 277 4.09 -9.57 8.96
CA ILE A 277 3.24 -8.40 9.14
C ILE A 277 3.11 -7.68 7.80
N SER A 278 1.89 -7.32 7.43
CA SER A 278 1.60 -6.58 6.20
C SER A 278 2.14 -5.14 6.30
N GLY A 279 2.83 -4.67 5.26
CA GLY A 279 3.43 -3.33 5.23
C GLY A 279 2.40 -2.20 5.04
N ASN A 280 1.20 -2.52 4.55
CA ASN A 280 0.09 -1.58 4.36
C ASN A 280 -0.76 -1.34 5.62
N ASN A 281 -0.26 -1.71 6.80
CA ASN A 281 -1.00 -1.61 8.04
C ASN A 281 -0.88 -0.20 8.67
N THR A 282 -1.85 0.17 9.51
CA THR A 282 -1.79 1.41 10.29
C THR A 282 -0.69 1.33 11.34
N GLY A 283 -0.21 2.47 11.83
CA GLY A 283 0.86 2.49 12.82
C GLY A 283 0.46 1.83 14.14
N THR A 284 -0.79 2.00 14.56
CA THR A 284 -1.36 1.28 15.71
C THR A 284 -1.48 -0.22 15.45
N GLY A 285 -1.81 -0.64 14.22
CA GLY A 285 -1.86 -2.04 13.82
C GLY A 285 -0.49 -2.71 13.80
N ILE A 286 0.55 -2.02 13.31
CA ILE A 286 1.94 -2.48 13.38
C ILE A 286 2.36 -2.65 14.84
N LEU A 287 2.12 -1.65 15.69
CA LEU A 287 2.44 -1.72 17.11
C LEU A 287 1.73 -2.89 17.80
N GLN A 288 0.42 -3.06 17.59
CA GLN A 288 -0.33 -4.15 18.18
C GLN A 288 0.21 -5.51 17.74
N ASN A 289 0.51 -5.70 16.45
CA ASN A 289 1.08 -6.95 15.95
C ASN A 289 2.44 -7.27 16.58
N ILE A 290 3.29 -6.24 16.74
CA ILE A 290 4.60 -6.40 17.39
C ILE A 290 4.41 -6.75 18.88
N MET A 291 3.52 -6.06 19.58
CA MET A 291 3.23 -6.31 21.00
C MET A 291 2.66 -7.71 21.23
N ASP A 292 1.69 -8.14 20.41
CA ASP A 292 1.10 -9.48 20.47
C ASP A 292 2.15 -10.57 20.22
N SER A 293 3.11 -10.30 19.33
CA SER A 293 4.19 -11.21 18.93
C SER A 293 5.49 -11.08 19.76
N ASP A 294 5.41 -10.52 20.96
CA ASP A 294 6.52 -10.38 21.91
C ASP A 294 7.71 -9.60 21.31
N GLY A 295 7.43 -8.48 20.63
CA GLY A 295 8.45 -7.60 20.06
C GLY A 295 9.04 -8.09 18.73
N THR A 296 8.54 -9.20 18.17
CA THR A 296 9.10 -9.84 16.98
C THR A 296 8.17 -9.75 15.78
N GLY A 297 8.70 -9.42 14.61
CA GLY A 297 7.97 -9.50 13.34
C GLY A 297 8.87 -9.26 12.13
N LEU A 298 8.36 -9.60 10.95
CA LEU A 298 8.99 -9.34 9.67
C LEU A 298 7.98 -8.69 8.73
N ILE A 299 8.34 -7.53 8.18
CA ILE A 299 7.62 -6.90 7.07
C ILE A 299 8.42 -7.20 5.81
N CYS A 300 7.79 -7.85 4.83
CA CYS A 300 8.42 -8.24 3.58
C CYS A 300 7.53 -7.79 2.41
N GLU A 301 7.80 -6.60 1.88
CA GLU A 301 7.07 -5.99 0.77
C GLU A 301 7.96 -5.89 -0.47
N ALA A 302 7.40 -6.19 -1.64
CA ALA A 302 8.11 -6.09 -2.92
C ALA A 302 8.04 -4.67 -3.51
N GLU A 303 7.06 -3.87 -3.10
CA GLU A 303 6.81 -2.53 -3.59
C GLU A 303 7.06 -1.49 -2.50
N ALA A 304 8.07 -0.65 -2.73
CA ALA A 304 8.42 0.43 -1.81
C ALA A 304 7.27 1.44 -1.63
N ASP A 305 6.46 1.66 -2.67
CA ASP A 305 5.33 2.58 -2.62
C ASP A 305 4.25 2.14 -1.64
N THR A 306 4.08 0.83 -1.42
CA THR A 306 3.17 0.31 -0.39
C THR A 306 3.59 0.77 1.00
N LEU A 307 4.88 0.69 1.31
CA LEU A 307 5.42 1.16 2.59
C LEU A 307 5.40 2.69 2.68
N SER A 308 5.78 3.38 1.61
CA SER A 308 5.81 4.85 1.56
C SER A 308 4.42 5.45 1.77
N THR A 309 3.40 4.89 1.11
CA THR A 309 2.00 5.32 1.25
C THR A 309 1.49 5.04 2.66
N ALA A 310 1.79 3.87 3.22
CA ALA A 310 1.43 3.56 4.60
C ALA A 310 2.07 4.57 5.56
N ILE A 311 3.39 4.80 5.46
CA ILE A 311 4.14 5.72 6.34
C ILE A 311 3.69 7.18 6.19
N GLY A 312 3.35 7.59 4.97
CA GLY A 312 2.90 8.93 4.64
C GLY A 312 1.45 9.25 5.02
N SER A 313 0.65 8.23 5.37
CA SER A 313 -0.73 8.43 5.79
C SER A 313 -0.84 8.95 7.24
N ASP A 314 -1.88 9.73 7.52
CA ASP A 314 -2.17 10.29 8.86
C ASP A 314 -2.24 9.22 9.97
N HIS A 315 -2.57 7.98 9.60
CA HIS A 315 -2.72 6.85 10.52
C HIS A 315 -1.57 5.84 10.46
N GLY A 316 -0.55 6.08 9.62
CA GLY A 316 0.53 5.14 9.36
C GLY A 316 1.92 5.68 9.67
N HIS A 317 2.06 6.76 10.45
CA HIS A 317 3.35 7.27 10.95
C HIS A 317 4.08 6.32 11.94
N TRP A 318 4.37 5.08 11.55
CA TRP A 318 5.13 4.10 12.34
C TRP A 318 6.63 4.09 12.02
N SER A 319 7.14 5.11 11.33
CA SER A 319 8.59 5.32 11.15
C SER A 319 9.32 5.53 12.48
N ASP A 320 8.68 6.17 13.45
CA ASP A 320 9.18 6.29 14.83
C ASP A 320 9.26 4.92 15.52
N THR A 321 8.23 4.08 15.34
CA THR A 321 8.22 2.69 15.84
C THR A 321 9.38 1.87 15.26
N LEU A 322 9.67 1.99 13.97
CA LEU A 322 10.82 1.31 13.34
C LEU A 322 12.15 1.72 13.94
N ARG A 323 12.33 3.02 14.23
CA ARG A 323 13.57 3.53 14.85
C ARG A 323 13.74 3.01 16.27
N LYS A 324 12.66 3.07 17.06
CA LYS A 324 12.63 2.57 18.44
C LYS A 324 12.74 1.05 18.55
N ALA A 325 12.38 0.30 17.52
CA ALA A 325 12.54 -1.16 17.50
C ALA A 325 14.02 -1.60 17.44
N PHE A 326 14.94 -0.69 17.09
CA PHE A 326 16.38 -0.96 17.02
C PHE A 326 17.14 -0.57 18.31
N ASP A 327 16.58 0.35 19.10
CA ASP A 327 17.17 0.92 20.33
C ASP A 327 16.81 0.11 21.60
#